data_AF-A0A5J4P6P2-F1
#
_entry.id   AF-A0A5J4P6P2-F1
#
_cell.length_a   1.000
_cell.length_b   1.000
_cell.length_c   1.000
_cell.angle_alpha   90.00
_cell.angle_beta   90.00
_cell.angle_gamma   90.00
#
_symmetry.space_group_name_H-M   'P 1'
#
loop_
_entity.id
_entity.type
_entity.pdbx_description
1 polymer ?
#
loop_
_entity_poly.entity_id
_entity_poly.type
_entity_poly.pdbx_seq_one_letter_code
_entity_poly.pdbx_strand_id
1 'polypeptide(L)'
;LKGNFIWPAMWGNAFYDDDPANGPLADEMGIIIGTSHHEPLGRAHDEWRRYGSGKWDYSVNPKVLTDFWTSGMERIKNWESVVTIGMRGDGDEAMSQSTNIALLEKIVKDQRTIISKITKKKATETPQVWALYKEVQDYYDKGMRVPDDVTLLLCDDNWGNVRKLPELTAKPRKGGYGMYYHFDYVGGP
;
A
#
# COMPACT_ATOMS: atom_id res chain seq x y z
N LEU A 1 -23.42 -8.21 5.63
CA LEU A 1 -22.55 -7.13 6.14
C LEU A 1 -22.48 -5.90 5.23
N LYS A 2 -22.88 -5.98 3.94
CA LYS A 2 -22.86 -4.83 3.00
C LYS A 2 -21.48 -4.16 2.85
N GLY A 3 -20.39 -4.89 3.12
CA GLY A 3 -19.03 -4.47 2.80
C GLY A 3 -18.65 -4.88 1.38
N ASN A 4 -17.61 -4.25 0.84
CA ASN A 4 -17.14 -4.43 -0.54
C ASN A 4 -15.61 -4.42 -0.67
N PHE A 5 -14.86 -4.44 0.43
CA PHE A 5 -13.40 -4.34 0.44
C PHE A 5 -12.77 -5.35 1.39
N ILE A 6 -11.64 -5.94 1.00
CA ILE A 6 -10.87 -6.84 1.85
C ILE A 6 -9.37 -6.71 1.63
N TRP A 7 -8.61 -6.82 2.72
CA TRP A 7 -7.21 -7.22 2.70
C TRP A 7 -7.14 -8.72 3.05
N PRO A 8 -6.64 -9.57 2.15
CA PRO A 8 -6.59 -11.01 2.39
C PRO A 8 -5.52 -11.38 3.44
N ALA A 9 -5.60 -12.60 3.97
CA ALA A 9 -4.54 -13.14 4.83
C ALA A 9 -3.21 -13.20 4.07
N MET A 10 -2.12 -12.78 4.72
CA MET A 10 -0.82 -12.58 4.07
C MET A 10 0.38 -13.19 4.82
N TRP A 11 0.20 -13.64 6.08
CA TRP A 11 1.26 -14.38 6.79
C TRP A 11 1.35 -15.81 6.25
N GLY A 12 2.42 -16.09 5.50
CA GLY A 12 2.66 -17.38 4.86
C GLY A 12 1.75 -17.67 3.66
N ASN A 13 0.92 -16.70 3.27
CA ASN A 13 -0.03 -16.79 2.16
C ASN A 13 0.18 -15.63 1.19
N ALA A 14 -0.17 -15.86 -0.07
CA ALA A 14 -0.11 -14.87 -1.12
C ALA A 14 -1.37 -15.00 -1.98
N PHE A 15 -2.40 -14.20 -1.69
CA PHE A 15 -3.74 -14.34 -2.27
C PHE A 15 -3.77 -14.57 -3.79
N TYR A 16 -3.07 -13.73 -4.56
CA TYR A 16 -3.05 -13.85 -6.03
C TYR A 16 -2.18 -14.99 -6.57
N ASP A 17 -1.30 -15.56 -5.73
CA ASP A 17 -0.32 -16.58 -6.10
C ASP A 17 -0.75 -17.98 -5.66
N ASP A 18 -1.42 -18.08 -4.51
CA ASP A 18 -1.88 -19.34 -3.91
C ASP A 18 -2.97 -20.01 -4.74
N ASP A 19 -3.85 -19.23 -5.39
CA ASP A 19 -4.85 -19.72 -6.35
C ASP A 19 -5.11 -18.67 -7.44
N PRO A 20 -4.84 -18.98 -8.73
CA PRO A 20 -5.15 -18.09 -9.86
C PRO A 20 -6.63 -17.67 -9.97
N ALA A 21 -7.56 -18.42 -9.36
CA ALA A 21 -8.98 -18.09 -9.34
C ALA A 21 -9.36 -16.99 -8.34
N ASN A 22 -8.51 -16.70 -7.34
CA ASN A 22 -8.81 -15.75 -6.28
C ASN A 22 -9.11 -14.33 -6.79
N GLY A 23 -8.27 -13.82 -7.70
CA GLY A 23 -8.46 -12.49 -8.30
C GLY A 23 -9.73 -12.40 -9.15
N PRO A 24 -9.91 -13.25 -10.19
CA PRO A 24 -11.10 -13.26 -11.02
C PRO A 24 -12.40 -13.44 -10.24
N LEU A 25 -12.41 -14.33 -9.24
CA LEU A 25 -13.61 -14.58 -8.44
C LEU A 25 -13.97 -13.37 -7.56
N ALA A 26 -12.97 -12.71 -6.94
CA ALA A 26 -13.23 -11.49 -6.17
C ALA A 26 -13.83 -10.39 -7.03
N ASP A 27 -13.28 -10.18 -8.23
CA ASP A 27 -13.78 -9.20 -9.20
C ASP A 27 -15.20 -9.54 -9.68
N GLU A 28 -15.47 -10.80 -10.04
CA GLU A 28 -16.81 -11.28 -10.43
C GLU A 28 -17.85 -11.06 -9.33
N MET A 29 -17.45 -11.27 -8.07
CA MET A 29 -18.32 -11.08 -6.91
C MET A 29 -18.45 -9.60 -6.47
N GLY A 30 -17.70 -8.68 -7.07
CA GLY A 30 -17.69 -7.26 -6.71
C GLY A 30 -16.98 -6.96 -5.37
N ILE A 31 -16.01 -7.79 -4.99
CA ILE A 31 -15.17 -7.59 -3.80
C ILE A 31 -13.86 -6.93 -4.23
N ILE A 32 -13.67 -5.69 -3.81
CA ILE A 32 -12.48 -4.91 -4.11
C ILE A 32 -11.32 -5.42 -3.24
N ILE A 33 -10.26 -5.86 -3.89
CA ILE A 33 -9.05 -6.31 -3.20
C ILE A 33 -8.08 -5.14 -3.02
N GLY A 34 -7.56 -5.03 -1.81
CA GLY A 34 -6.35 -4.26 -1.52
C GLY A 34 -5.31 -5.13 -0.83
N THR A 35 -4.19 -4.52 -0.47
CA THR A 35 -3.10 -5.16 0.29
C THR A 35 -2.70 -4.25 1.45
N SER A 36 -2.10 -4.83 2.50
CA SER A 36 -1.78 -4.05 3.70
C SER A 36 -0.75 -2.95 3.42
N HIS A 37 -0.54 -2.06 4.39
CA HIS A 37 0.31 -0.86 4.28
C HIS A 37 1.78 -1.13 3.92
N HIS A 38 2.26 -2.37 3.96
CA HIS A 38 3.63 -2.75 3.60
C HIS A 38 3.72 -3.68 2.37
N GLU A 39 2.62 -3.83 1.63
CA GLU A 39 2.46 -4.75 0.49
C GLU A 39 2.11 -4.00 -0.80
N PRO A 40 3.02 -3.17 -1.35
CA PRO A 40 2.66 -2.25 -2.42
C PRO A 40 2.48 -2.94 -3.79
N LEU A 41 1.67 -2.33 -4.65
CA LEU A 41 1.46 -2.70 -6.06
C LEU A 41 0.96 -4.13 -6.30
N GLY A 42 0.01 -4.59 -5.48
CA GLY A 42 -0.68 -5.86 -5.69
C GLY A 42 0.21 -7.09 -5.46
N ARG A 43 1.29 -6.93 -4.71
CA ARG A 43 2.19 -7.99 -4.25
C ARG A 43 1.96 -8.27 -2.79
N ALA A 44 1.61 -9.51 -2.45
CA ALA A 44 1.62 -9.96 -1.07
C ALA A 44 3.06 -10.07 -0.55
N HIS A 45 3.26 -9.88 0.76
CA HIS A 45 4.59 -9.94 1.38
C HIS A 45 5.30 -11.27 1.14
N ASP A 46 4.59 -12.39 1.26
CA ASP A 46 5.17 -13.72 1.09
C ASP A 46 5.70 -13.96 -0.35
N GLU A 47 5.20 -13.22 -1.34
CA GLU A 47 5.73 -13.28 -2.71
C GLU A 47 7.18 -12.78 -2.81
N TRP A 48 7.62 -11.88 -1.92
CA TRP A 48 9.02 -11.48 -1.87
C TRP A 48 9.91 -12.61 -1.40
N ARG A 49 9.45 -13.44 -0.45
CA ARG A 49 10.16 -14.66 -0.04
C ARG A 49 10.24 -15.69 -1.17
N ARG A 50 9.17 -15.81 -1.98
CA ARG A 50 9.08 -16.79 -3.09
C ARG A 50 9.89 -16.37 -4.32
N TYR A 51 9.86 -15.09 -4.69
CA TYR A 51 10.35 -14.59 -5.99
C TYR A 51 11.31 -13.40 -5.89
N GLY A 52 11.40 -12.78 -4.72
CA GLY A 52 12.31 -11.67 -4.48
C GLY A 52 13.76 -12.12 -4.49
N SER A 53 14.66 -11.16 -4.71
CA SER A 53 16.10 -11.39 -4.67
C SER A 53 16.81 -10.14 -4.15
N GLY A 54 17.78 -10.34 -3.26
CA GLY A 54 18.48 -9.25 -2.58
C GLY A 54 17.66 -8.62 -1.45
N LYS A 55 18.11 -7.45 -0.98
CA LYS A 55 17.48 -6.76 0.15
C LYS A 55 16.17 -6.08 -0.27
N TRP A 56 15.18 -6.08 0.62
CA TRP A 56 14.01 -5.20 0.55
C TRP A 56 14.41 -3.77 0.94
N ASP A 57 15.22 -3.13 0.09
CA ASP A 57 15.74 -1.79 0.31
C ASP A 57 15.89 -1.09 -1.04
N TYR A 58 15.06 -0.06 -1.27
CA TYR A 58 15.02 0.66 -2.54
C TYR A 58 16.26 1.51 -2.80
N SER A 59 17.05 1.83 -1.78
CA SER A 59 18.30 2.59 -1.95
C SER A 59 19.39 1.77 -2.63
N VAL A 60 19.38 0.44 -2.46
CA VAL A 60 20.41 -0.47 -2.99
C VAL A 60 19.88 -1.50 -3.99
N ASN A 61 18.58 -1.79 -3.98
CA ASN A 61 17.95 -2.81 -4.84
C ASN A 61 16.76 -2.28 -5.68
N PRO A 62 16.81 -1.05 -6.24
CA PRO A 62 15.63 -0.44 -6.87
C PRO A 62 15.16 -1.19 -8.12
N LYS A 63 16.08 -1.80 -8.89
CA LYS A 63 15.72 -2.51 -10.13
C LYS A 63 14.87 -3.74 -9.83
N VAL A 64 15.31 -4.59 -8.89
CA VAL A 64 14.58 -5.84 -8.57
C VAL A 64 13.22 -5.51 -7.97
N LEU A 65 13.13 -4.50 -7.08
CA LEU A 65 11.87 -4.04 -6.51
C LEU A 65 10.92 -3.46 -7.58
N THR A 66 11.45 -2.69 -8.53
CA THR A 66 10.67 -2.16 -9.65
C THR A 66 10.11 -3.28 -10.53
N ASP A 67 10.93 -4.27 -10.87
CA ASP A 67 10.50 -5.43 -11.68
C ASP A 67 9.44 -6.24 -10.91
N PHE A 68 9.65 -6.46 -9.61
CA PHE A 68 8.73 -7.14 -8.71
C PHE A 68 7.36 -6.43 -8.64
N TRP A 69 7.33 -5.12 -8.40
CA TRP A 69 6.08 -4.34 -8.39
C TRP A 69 5.41 -4.26 -9.75
N THR A 70 6.19 -4.18 -10.84
CA THR A 70 5.64 -4.14 -12.20
C THR A 70 4.83 -5.39 -12.50
N SER A 71 5.35 -6.58 -12.14
CA SER A 71 4.61 -7.83 -12.32
C SER A 71 3.33 -7.94 -11.46
N GLY A 72 3.33 -7.38 -10.24
CA GLY A 72 2.13 -7.29 -9.41
C GLY A 72 1.05 -6.43 -10.05
N MET A 73 1.42 -5.25 -10.55
CA MET A 73 0.50 -4.39 -11.30
C MET A 73 -0.01 -5.04 -12.58
N GLU A 74 0.85 -5.73 -13.34
CA GLU A 74 0.42 -6.42 -14.56
C GLU A 74 -0.64 -7.49 -14.30
N ARG A 75 -0.56 -8.15 -13.15
CA ARG A 75 -1.52 -9.17 -12.72
C ARG A 75 -2.88 -8.57 -12.36
N ILE A 76 -2.91 -7.48 -11.60
CA ILE A 76 -4.17 -6.91 -11.07
C ILE A 76 -4.85 -5.89 -12.00
N LYS A 77 -4.20 -5.47 -13.10
CA LYS A 77 -4.65 -4.31 -13.92
C LYS A 77 -6.06 -4.40 -14.50
N ASN A 78 -6.64 -5.60 -14.58
CA ASN A 78 -7.94 -5.85 -15.20
C ASN A 78 -9.07 -5.98 -14.16
N TRP A 79 -8.77 -5.93 -12.86
CA TRP A 79 -9.75 -6.10 -11.79
C TRP A 79 -9.94 -4.81 -11.01
N GLU A 80 -11.10 -4.66 -10.37
CA GLU A 80 -11.33 -3.58 -9.43
C GLU A 80 -10.46 -3.77 -8.18
N SER A 81 -9.56 -2.83 -7.93
CA SER A 81 -8.58 -2.93 -6.85
C SER A 81 -8.19 -1.54 -6.33
N VAL A 82 -7.82 -1.48 -5.05
CA VAL A 82 -7.19 -0.29 -4.47
C VAL A 82 -5.70 -0.58 -4.30
N VAL A 83 -4.87 0.15 -5.05
CA VAL A 83 -3.43 -0.08 -5.10
C VAL A 83 -2.74 0.58 -3.91
N THR A 84 -2.16 -0.23 -3.03
CA THR A 84 -1.28 0.29 -1.99
C THR A 84 0.02 0.83 -2.59
N ILE A 85 0.38 2.05 -2.22
CA ILE A 85 1.63 2.71 -2.61
C ILE A 85 2.43 3.13 -1.36
N GLY A 86 3.67 3.57 -1.59
CA GLY A 86 4.66 3.73 -0.55
C GLY A 86 5.45 2.44 -0.32
N MET A 87 6.31 2.45 0.68
CA MET A 87 7.11 1.30 1.08
C MET A 87 7.44 1.44 2.56
N ARG A 88 7.40 0.34 3.29
CA ARG A 88 7.95 0.21 4.63
C ARG A 88 9.04 -0.86 4.61
N GLY A 89 9.72 -1.07 5.74
CA GLY A 89 10.68 -2.15 5.89
C GLY A 89 10.02 -3.52 5.65
N ASP A 90 10.85 -4.54 5.53
CA ASP A 90 10.40 -5.91 5.27
C ASP A 90 9.56 -6.41 6.47
N GLY A 91 8.35 -6.93 6.24
CA GLY A 91 7.53 -7.54 7.30
C GLY A 91 7.10 -6.60 8.45
N ASP A 92 6.49 -5.44 8.13
CA ASP A 92 6.01 -4.43 9.11
C ASP A 92 7.11 -3.63 9.85
N GLU A 93 8.38 -3.78 9.44
CA GLU A 93 9.50 -3.00 9.98
C GLU A 93 9.56 -1.56 9.44
N ALA A 94 10.29 -0.68 10.14
CA ALA A 94 10.57 0.68 9.68
C ALA A 94 11.70 0.70 8.63
N MET A 95 11.66 1.67 7.70
CA MET A 95 12.81 1.94 6.85
C MET A 95 13.95 2.62 7.65
N SER A 96 15.20 2.52 7.17
CA SER A 96 16.38 3.06 7.88
C SER A 96 16.29 4.56 8.20
N GLN A 97 16.62 4.98 9.43
CA GLN A 97 16.23 6.29 10.00
C GLN A 97 16.73 7.55 9.25
N SER A 98 17.83 7.50 8.51
CA SER A 98 18.57 8.70 8.12
C SER A 98 18.17 9.35 6.79
N THR A 99 17.30 8.73 5.96
CA THR A 99 17.04 9.24 4.59
C THR A 99 15.62 8.94 4.07
N ASN A 100 14.59 8.97 4.92
CA ASN A 100 13.30 8.37 4.55
C ASN A 100 12.35 9.24 3.72
N ILE A 101 12.28 10.56 3.90
CA ILE A 101 11.27 11.37 3.15
C ILE A 101 11.58 11.42 1.65
N ALA A 102 12.78 11.84 1.26
CA ALA A 102 13.16 11.94 -0.14
C ALA A 102 13.15 10.57 -0.85
N LEU A 103 13.54 9.51 -0.13
CA LEU A 103 13.47 8.15 -0.67
C LEU A 103 12.02 7.69 -0.87
N LEU A 104 11.12 7.95 0.10
CA LEU A 104 9.69 7.63 -0.04
C LEU A 104 9.03 8.41 -1.18
N GLU A 105 9.34 9.70 -1.32
CA GLU A 105 8.85 10.51 -2.44
C GLU A 105 9.33 9.95 -3.79
N LYS A 106 10.59 9.52 -3.88
CA LYS A 106 11.13 8.83 -5.05
C LYS A 106 10.41 7.51 -5.31
N ILE A 107 10.22 6.69 -4.28
CA ILE A 107 9.51 5.41 -4.38
C ILE A 107 8.10 5.64 -4.92
N VAL A 108 7.31 6.52 -4.30
CA VAL A 108 5.94 6.81 -4.72
C VAL A 108 5.90 7.35 -6.15
N LYS A 109 6.84 8.20 -6.55
CA LYS A 109 6.96 8.68 -7.93
C LYS A 109 7.21 7.54 -8.92
N ASP A 110 8.13 6.64 -8.60
CA ASP A 110 8.48 5.49 -9.46
C ASP A 110 7.30 4.51 -9.55
N GLN A 111 6.64 4.21 -8.42
CA GLN A 111 5.43 3.37 -8.37
C GLN A 111 4.29 3.95 -9.23
N ARG A 112 4.06 5.27 -9.17
CA ARG A 112 3.05 5.93 -10.03
C ARG A 112 3.42 5.89 -11.51
N THR A 113 4.71 5.84 -11.84
CA THR A 113 5.19 5.61 -13.21
C THR A 113 4.85 4.19 -13.66
N ILE A 114 5.05 3.18 -12.80
CA ILE A 114 4.63 1.78 -13.06
C ILE A 114 3.12 1.74 -13.31
N ILE A 115 2.31 2.28 -12.40
CA ILE A 115 0.85 2.31 -12.52
C ILE A 115 0.42 2.90 -13.86
N SER A 116 0.95 4.06 -14.23
CA SER A 116 0.58 4.72 -15.50
C SER A 116 1.00 3.89 -16.73
N LYS A 117 2.19 3.28 -16.68
CA LYS A 117 2.72 2.45 -17.76
C LYS A 117 1.90 1.19 -17.97
N ILE A 118 1.45 0.54 -16.90
CA ILE A 118 0.71 -0.73 -16.98
C ILE A 118 -0.75 -0.49 -17.34
N THR A 119 -1.42 0.43 -16.64
CA THR A 119 -2.85 0.71 -16.86
C THR A 119 -3.13 1.46 -18.16
N LYS A 120 -2.10 2.08 -18.77
CA LYS A 120 -2.22 3.00 -19.92
C LYS A 120 -3.12 4.21 -19.63
N LYS A 121 -3.32 4.53 -18.36
CA LYS A 121 -4.08 5.68 -17.87
C LYS A 121 -3.17 6.59 -17.06
N LYS A 122 -3.63 7.79 -16.71
CA LYS A 122 -2.91 8.59 -15.71
C LYS A 122 -2.97 7.87 -14.37
N ALA A 123 -1.92 7.94 -13.56
CA ALA A 123 -1.95 7.41 -12.20
C ALA A 123 -3.16 7.91 -11.40
N THR A 124 -3.60 9.14 -11.62
CA THR A 124 -4.78 9.74 -10.97
C THR A 124 -6.12 9.06 -11.29
N GLU A 125 -6.15 8.16 -12.28
CA GLU A 125 -7.33 7.39 -12.67
C GLU A 125 -7.33 5.96 -12.10
N THR A 126 -6.29 5.60 -11.34
CA THR A 126 -6.19 4.30 -10.63
C THR A 126 -6.34 4.55 -9.14
N PRO A 127 -7.35 3.93 -8.47
CA PRO A 127 -7.52 4.05 -7.03
C PRO A 127 -6.24 3.62 -6.29
N GLN A 128 -5.71 4.54 -5.48
CA GLN A 128 -4.50 4.34 -4.70
C GLN A 128 -4.73 4.71 -3.25
N VAL A 129 -4.01 4.01 -2.38
CA VAL A 129 -4.01 4.27 -0.94
C VAL A 129 -2.59 4.33 -0.41
N TRP A 130 -2.31 5.31 0.45
CA TRP A 130 -1.06 5.37 1.21
C TRP A 130 -1.39 5.49 2.70
N ALA A 131 -0.97 4.49 3.46
CA ALA A 131 -1.17 4.43 4.90
C ALA A 131 -0.12 5.25 5.66
N LEU A 132 -0.58 6.15 6.52
CA LEU A 132 0.24 6.81 7.54
C LEU A 132 0.33 5.94 8.79
N TYR A 133 0.92 4.76 8.64
CA TYR A 133 1.02 3.80 9.71
C TYR A 133 2.37 3.89 10.42
N LYS A 134 2.34 3.86 11.77
CA LYS A 134 3.52 3.95 12.64
C LYS A 134 4.44 5.12 12.25
N GLU A 135 5.68 4.87 11.85
CA GLU A 135 6.69 5.90 11.57
C GLU A 135 6.37 6.77 10.34
N VAL A 136 5.51 6.29 9.43
CA VAL A 136 5.11 7.05 8.23
C VAL A 136 4.31 8.30 8.60
N GLN A 137 3.57 8.25 9.73
CA GLN A 137 2.90 9.43 10.26
C GLN A 137 3.91 10.53 10.64
N ASP A 138 5.04 10.17 11.27
CA ASP A 138 6.08 11.14 11.65
C ASP A 138 6.69 11.82 10.42
N TYR A 139 6.83 11.09 9.31
CA TYR A 139 7.31 11.67 8.04
C TYR A 139 6.32 12.68 7.49
N TYR A 140 5.02 12.36 7.54
CA TYR A 140 3.96 13.28 7.13
C TYR A 140 3.95 14.55 7.99
N ASP A 141 4.09 14.41 9.31
CA ASP A 141 4.15 15.54 10.24
C ASP A 141 5.41 16.40 10.02
N LYS A 142 6.51 15.80 9.57
CA LYS A 142 7.77 16.48 9.19
C LYS A 142 7.78 17.10 7.79
N GLY A 143 6.67 17.04 7.06
CA GLY A 143 6.51 17.74 5.78
C GLY A 143 6.37 16.85 4.55
N MET A 144 6.48 15.52 4.67
CA MET A 144 6.15 14.60 3.57
C MET A 144 4.69 14.80 3.16
N ARG A 145 4.41 14.80 1.86
CA ARG A 145 3.04 15.00 1.35
C ARG A 145 2.64 13.87 0.40
N VAL A 146 1.35 13.54 0.48
CA VAL A 146 0.71 12.53 -0.35
C VAL A 146 0.05 13.23 -1.54
N PRO A 147 0.23 12.75 -2.80
CA PRO A 147 -0.47 13.28 -3.97
C PRO A 147 -1.97 13.40 -3.74
N ASP A 148 -2.60 14.47 -4.22
CA ASP A 148 -3.97 14.84 -3.84
C ASP A 148 -5.05 13.80 -4.20
N ASP A 149 -4.83 13.01 -5.26
CA ASP A 149 -5.70 11.92 -5.72
C ASP A 149 -5.59 10.63 -4.91
N VAL A 150 -4.54 10.48 -4.10
CA VAL A 150 -4.31 9.26 -3.31
C VAL A 150 -5.07 9.36 -1.99
N THR A 151 -5.80 8.28 -1.68
CA THR A 151 -6.48 8.14 -0.39
C THR A 151 -5.48 8.14 0.73
N LEU A 152 -5.61 9.08 1.66
CA LEU A 152 -4.78 9.12 2.86
C LEU A 152 -5.39 8.20 3.92
N LEU A 153 -4.80 7.01 4.12
CA LEU A 153 -5.29 6.05 5.10
C LEU A 153 -4.67 6.37 6.48
N LEU A 154 -5.47 6.97 7.34
CA LEU A 154 -5.13 7.21 8.74
C LEU A 154 -5.29 5.91 9.52
N CYS A 155 -4.60 5.82 10.66
CA CYS A 155 -4.59 4.60 11.47
C CYS A 155 -4.89 4.94 12.93
N ASP A 156 -5.47 3.98 13.64
CA ASP A 156 -5.46 3.97 15.09
C ASP A 156 -4.07 3.63 15.64
N ASP A 157 -3.97 3.49 16.96
CA ASP A 157 -2.77 3.08 17.68
C ASP A 157 -2.62 1.57 17.85
N ASN A 158 -3.37 0.79 17.06
CA ASN A 158 -3.53 -0.66 17.16
C ASN A 158 -4.40 -1.16 18.32
N TRP A 159 -4.89 -0.25 19.17
CA TRP A 159 -5.73 -0.55 20.33
C TRP A 159 -7.08 0.16 20.25
N GLY A 160 -7.49 0.58 19.05
CA GLY A 160 -8.76 1.24 18.80
C GLY A 160 -8.78 2.74 19.09
N ASN A 161 -7.66 3.38 19.44
CA ASN A 161 -7.61 4.83 19.63
C ASN A 161 -7.08 5.52 18.38
N VAL A 162 -7.94 6.31 17.73
CA VAL A 162 -7.58 7.06 16.52
C VAL A 162 -6.45 8.05 16.81
N ARG A 163 -5.31 7.92 16.12
CA ARG A 163 -4.11 8.76 16.34
C ARG A 163 -4.21 10.15 15.73
N LYS A 164 -4.87 10.24 14.57
CA LYS A 164 -4.93 11.48 13.77
C LYS A 164 -6.24 11.53 13.00
N LEU A 165 -6.79 12.74 12.88
CA LEU A 165 -7.89 13.09 12.00
C LEU A 165 -7.49 14.30 11.15
N PRO A 166 -8.11 14.51 9.98
CA PRO A 166 -7.93 15.75 9.26
C PRO A 166 -8.43 16.93 10.09
N GLU A 167 -7.71 18.06 10.01
CA GLU A 167 -8.17 19.32 10.59
C GLU A 167 -9.54 19.71 10.02
N LEU A 168 -10.43 20.23 10.85
CA LEU A 168 -11.76 20.67 10.42
C LEU A 168 -11.72 21.75 9.35
N THR A 169 -10.63 22.53 9.31
CA THR A 169 -10.40 23.61 8.36
C THR A 169 -9.53 23.20 7.16
N ALA A 170 -9.06 21.94 7.12
CA ALA A 170 -8.28 21.45 5.99
C ALA A 170 -9.13 21.48 4.70
N LYS A 171 -8.52 21.89 3.60
CA LYS A 171 -9.15 21.75 2.29
C LYS A 171 -9.40 20.26 2.01
N PRO A 172 -10.60 19.87 1.55
CA PRO A 172 -10.86 18.50 1.16
C PRO A 172 -9.86 18.02 0.10
N ARG A 173 -9.29 16.83 0.33
CA ARG A 173 -8.41 16.14 -0.63
C ARG A 173 -9.26 15.39 -1.66
N LYS A 174 -8.84 15.36 -2.92
CA LYS A 174 -9.57 14.63 -3.98
C LYS A 174 -9.66 13.12 -3.72
N GLY A 175 -8.57 12.52 -3.22
CA GLY A 175 -8.52 11.11 -2.83
C GLY A 175 -9.21 10.83 -1.49
N GLY A 176 -9.64 11.86 -0.76
CA GLY A 176 -10.25 11.69 0.56
C GLY A 176 -9.31 11.08 1.61
N TYR A 177 -9.95 10.47 2.61
CA TYR A 177 -9.31 9.86 3.77
C TYR A 177 -9.92 8.49 4.05
N GLY A 178 -9.13 7.59 4.63
CA GLY A 178 -9.59 6.32 5.19
C GLY A 178 -9.18 6.18 6.65
N MET A 179 -9.72 5.17 7.34
CA MET A 179 -9.30 4.76 8.68
C MET A 179 -9.00 3.26 8.69
N TYR A 180 -7.79 2.88 9.10
CA TYR A 180 -7.42 1.53 9.46
C TYR A 180 -7.56 1.38 10.97
N TYR A 181 -8.40 0.43 11.40
CA TYR A 181 -8.83 0.26 12.78
C TYR A 181 -8.63 -1.18 13.20
N HIS A 182 -8.16 -1.39 14.43
CA HIS A 182 -7.86 -2.73 14.93
C HIS A 182 -8.93 -3.21 15.91
N PHE A 183 -9.44 -4.42 15.63
CA PHE A 183 -10.17 -5.23 16.62
C PHE A 183 -9.33 -6.40 17.15
N ASP A 184 -8.17 -6.64 16.53
CA ASP A 184 -7.18 -7.64 16.90
C ASP A 184 -5.79 -7.08 16.55
N TYR A 185 -4.77 -7.43 17.33
CA TYR A 185 -3.41 -6.95 17.11
C TYR A 185 -2.36 -7.89 17.69
N VAL A 186 -1.27 -8.07 16.94
CA VAL A 186 -0.06 -8.76 17.40
C VAL A 186 1.07 -7.74 17.49
N GLY A 187 1.46 -7.37 18.70
CA GLY A 187 2.53 -6.39 18.94
C GLY A 187 2.63 -5.97 20.41
N GLY A 188 3.33 -4.87 20.67
CA GLY A 188 3.52 -4.33 22.02
C GLY A 188 2.22 -3.78 22.65
N PRO A 189 2.18 -3.66 24.00
CA PRO A 189 1.11 -2.98 24.73
C PRO A 189 1.04 -1.48 24.42
#